data_AF-M0NHK5-F1
#
_entry.id   AF-M0NHK5-F1
#
_cell.length_a   1.000
_cell.length_b   1.000
_cell.length_c   1.000
_cell.angle_alpha   90.00
_cell.angle_beta   90.00
_cell.angle_gamma   90.00
#
_symmetry.space_group_name_H-M   'P 1'
#
loop_
_entity.id
_entity.type
_entity.pdbx_description
1 polymer ?
#
loop_
_entity_poly.entity_id
_entity_poly.type
_entity_poly.pdbx_seq_one_letter_code
_entity_poly.pdbx_strand_id
1 'polypeptide(L)'
;METETWIERVIINQLTTHDRRYKHDYGGVEETTDELLADCAELDAITAESEESGPELPSIEQMLTAEADLEPEVENTLKTLQERGLIERVRERKRLGPPLEMGDYGTTIVWKPTVEGRAEARAIREAYSAEVEALVESYDEKSDEFREEIISVAKTHGILPSHF
;
A
#
# COMPACT_ATOMS: atom_id res chain seq x y z
N MET A 1 6.59 -16.40 5.12
CA MET A 1 6.12 -15.25 4.34
C MET A 1 5.76 -15.81 2.98
N GLU A 2 4.49 -15.68 2.63
CA GLU A 2 3.90 -16.06 1.35
C GLU A 2 3.81 -14.88 0.38
N THR A 3 3.84 -13.63 0.88
CA THR A 3 3.94 -12.44 0.03
C THR A 3 5.37 -12.23 -0.46
N GLU A 4 5.54 -12.20 -1.77
CA GLU A 4 6.82 -12.10 -2.46
C GLU A 4 7.04 -10.72 -3.08
N THR A 5 5.97 -10.01 -3.49
CA THR A 5 6.09 -8.68 -4.13
C THR A 5 5.80 -7.53 -3.16
N TRP A 6 6.29 -6.33 -3.47
CA TRP A 6 5.99 -5.14 -2.69
C TRP A 6 4.50 -4.79 -2.75
N ILE A 7 3.84 -4.95 -3.90
CA ILE A 7 2.39 -4.74 -4.08
C ILE A 7 1.58 -5.70 -3.20
N GLU A 8 1.94 -7.00 -3.16
CA GLU A 8 1.28 -7.98 -2.29
C GLU A 8 1.34 -7.55 -0.83
N ARG A 9 2.51 -7.08 -0.41
CA ARG A 9 2.72 -6.64 0.96
C ARG A 9 1.92 -5.36 1.24
N VAL A 10 1.88 -4.38 0.31
CA VAL A 10 1.17 -3.11 0.50
C VAL A 10 -0.31 -3.38 0.70
N ILE A 11 -0.90 -4.20 -0.19
CA ILE A 11 -2.31 -4.59 -0.11
C ILE A 11 -2.62 -5.27 1.23
N ILE A 12 -1.81 -6.24 1.64
CA ILE A 12 -2.01 -6.94 2.92
C ILE A 12 -1.85 -5.98 4.10
N ASN A 13 -0.89 -5.05 4.03
CA ASN A 13 -0.67 -4.09 5.09
C ASN A 13 -1.83 -3.10 5.19
N GLN A 14 -2.34 -2.54 4.09
CA GLN A 14 -3.45 -1.57 4.13
C GLN A 14 -4.74 -2.19 4.67
N LEU A 15 -5.08 -3.37 4.15
CA LEU A 15 -6.22 -4.14 4.64
C LEU A 15 -6.13 -4.50 6.14
N THR A 16 -4.94 -4.44 6.75
CA THR A 16 -4.71 -4.80 8.15
C THR A 16 -4.21 -3.65 9.03
N THR A 17 -3.99 -2.46 8.49
CA THR A 17 -3.55 -1.27 9.24
C THR A 17 -4.77 -0.53 9.76
N HIS A 18 -4.93 -0.49 11.08
CA HIS A 18 -6.07 0.17 11.71
C HIS A 18 -5.87 1.67 11.86
N ASP A 19 -6.95 2.41 11.67
CA ASP A 19 -7.18 3.74 12.25
C ASP A 19 -6.68 3.73 13.71
N ARG A 20 -5.82 4.71 14.04
CA ARG A 20 -5.01 4.85 15.28
C ARG A 20 -5.79 4.78 16.61
N ARG A 21 -7.11 4.55 16.58
CA ARG A 21 -8.04 4.52 17.71
C ARG A 21 -8.21 3.15 18.37
N TYR A 22 -7.89 2.04 17.72
CA TYR A 22 -8.06 0.69 18.28
C TYR A 22 -6.73 0.05 18.69
N LYS A 23 -6.45 0.11 20.00
CA LYS A 23 -5.17 -0.29 20.60
C LYS A 23 -4.94 -1.81 20.70
N HIS A 24 -5.94 -2.66 20.40
CA HIS A 24 -5.89 -4.07 20.78
C HIS A 24 -6.52 -5.08 19.79
N ASP A 25 -6.97 -4.68 18.60
CA ASP A 25 -7.49 -5.65 17.62
C ASP A 25 -7.21 -5.19 16.20
N TYR A 26 -6.52 -6.04 15.43
CA TYR A 26 -6.30 -5.86 13.99
C TYR A 26 -7.57 -6.29 13.24
N GLY A 27 -8.68 -5.58 13.40
CA GLY A 27 -9.98 -5.91 12.81
C GLY A 27 -10.12 -5.48 11.36
N GLY A 28 -9.47 -6.16 10.41
CA GLY A 28 -9.36 -5.82 8.98
C GLY A 28 -10.24 -4.70 8.39
N VAL A 29 -9.60 -3.74 7.72
CA VAL A 29 -10.27 -2.62 7.03
C VAL A 29 -10.88 -3.14 5.71
N GLU A 30 -11.99 -2.53 5.32
CA GLU A 30 -12.57 -2.71 3.99
C GLU A 30 -12.00 -1.66 3.07
N GLU A 31 -11.31 -2.10 2.02
CA GLU A 31 -10.80 -1.20 0.99
C GLU A 31 -11.21 -1.66 -0.39
N THR A 32 -11.36 -0.69 -1.28
CA THR A 32 -11.70 -0.92 -2.67
C THR A 32 -10.45 -1.17 -3.51
N THR A 33 -10.61 -1.82 -4.67
CA THR A 33 -9.53 -1.92 -5.66
C THR A 33 -8.94 -0.54 -6.00
N ASP A 34 -9.79 0.49 -6.09
CA ASP A 34 -9.37 1.84 -6.46
C ASP A 34 -8.55 2.50 -5.33
N GLU A 35 -8.94 2.32 -4.06
CA GLU A 35 -8.17 2.79 -2.89
C GLU A 35 -6.81 2.10 -2.80
N LEU A 36 -6.77 0.78 -3.00
CA LEU A 36 -5.51 0.01 -2.99
C LEU A 36 -4.58 0.39 -4.15
N LEU A 37 -5.14 0.71 -5.32
CA LEU A 37 -4.38 1.18 -6.47
C LEU A 37 -3.76 2.55 -6.19
N ALA A 38 -4.54 3.48 -5.63
CA ALA A 38 -4.06 4.80 -5.26
C ALA A 38 -2.92 4.72 -4.22
N ASP A 39 -3.05 3.86 -3.22
CA ASP A 39 -2.00 3.63 -2.21
C ASP A 39 -0.71 3.06 -2.82
N CYS A 40 -0.82 2.12 -3.77
CA CYS A 40 0.32 1.59 -4.49
C CYS A 40 1.00 2.67 -5.35
N ALA A 41 0.23 3.50 -6.05
CA ALA A 41 0.74 4.57 -6.89
C ALA A 41 1.39 5.70 -6.06
N GLU A 42 0.79 6.07 -4.92
CA GLU A 42 1.37 7.04 -3.99
C GLU A 42 2.72 6.55 -3.47
N LEU A 43 2.79 5.28 -3.06
CA LEU A 43 4.03 4.71 -2.53
C LEU A 43 5.13 4.62 -3.60
N ASP A 44 4.79 4.22 -4.82
CA ASP A 44 5.72 4.15 -5.95
C ASP A 44 6.28 5.55 -6.29
N ALA A 45 5.40 6.57 -6.33
CA ALA A 45 5.80 7.95 -6.60
C ALA A 45 6.74 8.51 -5.52
N ILE A 46 6.45 8.30 -4.23
CA ILE A 46 7.30 8.71 -3.12
C ILE A 46 8.70 8.08 -3.24
N THR A 47 8.77 6.81 -3.65
CA THR A 47 10.07 6.15 -3.84
C THR A 47 10.83 6.65 -5.07
N ALA A 48 10.15 6.91 -6.18
CA ALA A 48 10.75 7.40 -7.41
C ALA A 48 11.31 8.82 -7.28
N GLU A 49 10.62 9.72 -6.57
CA GLU A 49 11.06 11.10 -6.37
C GLU A 49 12.28 11.21 -5.44
N SER A 50 12.47 10.25 -4.53
CA SER A 50 13.63 10.20 -3.62
C SER A 50 14.99 10.09 -4.35
N GLU A 51 14.98 9.77 -5.64
CA GLU A 51 16.17 9.64 -6.48
C GLU A 51 16.52 10.89 -7.32
N GLU A 52 15.56 11.74 -7.72
CA GLU A 52 15.83 12.77 -8.74
C GLU A 52 15.41 14.22 -8.44
N SER A 53 14.54 14.54 -7.48
CA SER A 53 14.18 15.95 -7.18
C SER A 53 13.62 16.13 -5.77
N GLY A 54 13.72 17.35 -5.22
CA GLY A 54 13.21 17.69 -3.89
C GLY A 54 11.69 17.50 -3.72
N PRO A 55 11.11 17.81 -2.54
CA PRO A 55 9.80 17.33 -2.07
C PRO A 55 8.62 18.07 -2.74
N GLU A 56 8.52 17.99 -4.06
CA GLU A 56 7.33 18.43 -4.80
C GLU A 56 6.38 17.25 -4.94
N LEU A 57 5.20 17.34 -4.32
CA LEU A 57 4.14 16.34 -4.48
C LEU A 57 3.87 16.07 -5.97
N PRO A 58 3.67 14.80 -6.37
CA PRO A 58 3.39 14.45 -7.75
C PRO A 58 2.13 15.17 -8.23
N SER A 59 2.17 15.66 -9.47
CA SER A 59 1.00 16.27 -10.10
C SER A 59 -0.11 15.24 -10.30
N ILE A 60 -1.36 15.71 -10.42
CA ILE A 60 -2.53 14.85 -10.68
C ILE A 60 -2.33 14.00 -11.94
N GLU A 61 -1.71 14.55 -12.99
CA GLU A 61 -1.44 13.80 -14.24
C GLU A 61 -0.39 12.70 -14.04
N GLN A 62 0.62 12.93 -13.19
CA GLN A 62 1.61 11.92 -12.83
C GLN A 62 0.98 10.79 -12.01
N MET A 63 0.15 11.14 -11.02
CA MET A 63 -0.58 10.14 -10.22
C MET A 63 -1.50 9.28 -11.09
N LEU A 64 -2.29 9.88 -11.98
CA LEU A 64 -3.18 9.14 -12.88
C LEU A 64 -2.41 8.23 -13.86
N THR A 65 -1.21 8.64 -14.27
CA THR A 65 -0.34 7.82 -15.12
C THR A 65 0.20 6.63 -14.34
N ALA A 66 0.71 6.86 -13.12
CA ALA A 66 1.22 5.81 -12.24
C ALA A 66 0.12 4.80 -11.88
N GLU A 67 -1.09 5.25 -11.57
CA GLU A 67 -2.24 4.38 -11.34
C GLU A 67 -2.55 3.52 -12.57
N ALA A 68 -2.57 4.10 -13.77
CA ALA A 68 -2.85 3.36 -15.00
C ALA A 68 -1.76 2.30 -15.32
N ASP A 69 -0.50 2.60 -15.02
CA ASP A 69 0.61 1.67 -15.23
C ASP A 69 0.58 0.50 -14.22
N LEU A 70 0.15 0.75 -12.97
CA LEU A 70 0.07 -0.25 -11.90
C LEU A 70 -1.23 -1.05 -11.88
N GLU A 71 -2.33 -0.54 -12.45
CA GLU A 71 -3.64 -1.19 -12.47
C GLU A 71 -3.60 -2.69 -12.81
N PRO A 72 -2.97 -3.14 -13.92
CA PRO A 72 -2.94 -4.57 -14.27
C PRO A 72 -2.20 -5.42 -13.24
N GLU A 73 -1.16 -4.88 -12.61
CA GLU A 73 -0.36 -5.61 -11.61
C GLU A 73 -1.11 -5.71 -10.28
N VAL A 74 -1.77 -4.63 -9.85
CA VAL A 74 -2.62 -4.61 -8.66
C VAL A 74 -3.80 -5.57 -8.82
N GLU A 75 -4.49 -5.56 -9.96
CA GLU A 75 -5.60 -6.49 -10.21
C GLU A 75 -5.15 -7.96 -10.19
N ASN A 76 -4.03 -8.27 -10.83
CA ASN A 76 -3.47 -9.62 -10.82
C ASN A 76 -3.04 -10.04 -9.40
N THR A 77 -2.50 -9.11 -8.64
CA THR A 77 -2.09 -9.34 -7.25
C THR A 77 -3.28 -9.62 -6.35
N LEU A 78 -4.36 -8.83 -6.45
CA LEU A 78 -5.60 -9.08 -5.72
C LEU A 78 -6.17 -10.47 -5.99
N LYS A 79 -6.16 -10.89 -7.26
CA LYS A 79 -6.58 -12.24 -7.64
C LYS A 79 -5.68 -13.31 -7.01
N THR A 80 -4.37 -13.12 -7.05
CA THR A 80 -3.39 -14.05 -6.48
C THR A 80 -3.54 -14.19 -4.96
N LEU A 81 -3.67 -13.06 -4.25
CA LEU A 81 -3.90 -13.04 -2.79
C LEU A 81 -5.24 -13.69 -2.41
N GLN A 82 -6.27 -13.50 -3.24
CA GLN A 82 -7.56 -14.17 -3.06
C GLN A 82 -7.45 -15.68 -3.26
N GLU A 83 -6.76 -16.14 -4.31
CA GLU A 83 -6.53 -17.57 -4.59
C GLU A 83 -5.71 -18.25 -3.48
N ARG A 84 -4.78 -17.50 -2.86
CA ARG A 84 -4.02 -17.91 -1.67
C ARG A 84 -4.84 -17.87 -0.37
N GLY A 85 -6.05 -17.31 -0.40
CA GLY A 85 -6.91 -17.21 0.78
C GLY A 85 -6.43 -16.18 1.81
N LEU A 86 -5.60 -15.21 1.42
CA LEU A 86 -5.11 -14.13 2.29
C LEU A 86 -6.10 -12.96 2.35
N ILE A 87 -6.85 -12.74 1.27
CA ILE A 87 -7.91 -11.74 1.21
C ILE A 87 -9.20 -12.37 0.67
N GLU A 88 -10.32 -11.71 0.95
CA GLU A 88 -11.63 -12.10 0.45
C GLU A 88 -12.35 -10.91 -0.19
N ARG A 89 -13.07 -11.21 -1.26
CA ARG A 89 -14.00 -10.28 -1.89
C ARG A 89 -15.30 -10.26 -1.10
N VAL A 90 -15.64 -9.09 -0.55
CA VAL A 90 -16.80 -8.95 0.35
C VAL A 90 -18.05 -8.48 -0.38
N ARG A 91 -17.91 -7.46 -1.24
CA ARG A 91 -19.02 -6.86 -2.00
C ARG A 91 -18.51 -6.00 -3.15
N GLU A 92 -19.42 -5.49 -3.96
CA GLU A 92 -19.16 -4.38 -4.88
C GLU A 92 -19.69 -3.08 -4.28
N ARG A 93 -18.99 -1.97 -4.56
CA ARG A 93 -19.39 -0.61 -4.18
C ARG A 93 -19.44 0.24 -5.45
N LYS A 94 -20.39 1.16 -5.53
CA LYS A 94 -20.44 2.11 -6.64
C LYS A 94 -19.17 2.98 -6.61
N ARG A 95 -18.46 3.05 -7.73
CA ARG A 95 -17.27 3.90 -7.88
C ARG A 95 -17.71 5.36 -7.79
N LEU A 96 -17.01 6.13 -6.96
CA LEU A 96 -17.21 7.57 -6.88
C LEU A 96 -16.38 8.18 -8.00
N GLY A 97 -17.03 8.94 -8.90
CA GLY A 97 -16.31 9.74 -9.88
C GLY A 97 -15.68 10.98 -9.27
N PRO A 98 -14.99 11.78 -10.09
CA PRO A 98 -14.41 13.05 -9.68
C PRO A 98 -15.44 13.95 -8.99
N PRO A 99 -15.04 14.70 -7.95
CA PRO A 99 -15.92 15.67 -7.32
C PRO A 99 -16.49 16.63 -8.39
N LEU A 100 -17.81 16.82 -8.36
CA LEU A 100 -18.58 17.70 -9.28
C LEU A 100 -18.85 17.15 -10.68
N GLU A 101 -18.36 15.97 -11.05
CA GLU A 101 -18.78 15.30 -12.28
C GLU A 101 -19.92 14.32 -12.01
N MET A 102 -21.05 14.53 -12.69
CA MET A 102 -22.16 13.59 -12.66
C MET A 102 -21.97 12.53 -13.73
N GLY A 103 -21.81 11.28 -13.30
CA GLY A 103 -21.63 10.15 -14.20
C GLY A 103 -21.89 8.82 -13.50
N ASP A 104 -22.09 7.76 -14.30
CA ASP A 104 -21.99 6.39 -13.82
C ASP A 104 -20.57 5.89 -14.09
N TYR A 105 -19.79 5.75 -13.02
CA TYR A 105 -18.39 5.32 -13.06
C TYR A 105 -18.25 3.82 -12.80
N GLY A 106 -19.37 3.09 -12.77
CA GLY A 106 -19.40 1.66 -12.53
C GLY A 106 -19.24 1.30 -11.06
N THR A 107 -18.69 0.12 -10.82
CA THR A 107 -18.51 -0.47 -9.49
C THR A 107 -17.07 -0.90 -9.28
N THR A 108 -16.60 -0.82 -8.05
CA THR A 108 -15.31 -1.31 -7.60
C THR A 108 -15.51 -2.42 -6.56
N ILE A 109 -14.55 -3.34 -6.48
CA ILE A 109 -14.61 -4.49 -5.57
C ILE A 109 -14.11 -4.06 -4.20
N VAL A 110 -14.81 -4.46 -3.14
CA VAL A 110 -14.39 -4.28 -1.75
C VAL A 110 -13.75 -5.57 -1.23
N TRP A 111 -12.57 -5.41 -0.64
CA TRP A 111 -11.72 -6.48 -0.12
C TRP A 111 -11.61 -6.42 1.41
N LYS A 112 -11.34 -7.57 2.02
CA LYS A 112 -10.98 -7.71 3.44
C LYS A 112 -9.85 -8.72 3.62
N PRO A 113 -9.06 -8.60 4.69
CA PRO A 113 -8.10 -9.64 5.03
C PRO A 113 -8.81 -10.84 5.71
N THR A 114 -8.37 -12.05 5.37
CA THR A 114 -8.76 -13.27 6.09
C THR A 114 -7.99 -13.39 7.42
N VAL A 115 -8.20 -14.48 8.17
CA VAL A 115 -7.40 -14.76 9.37
C VAL A 115 -5.93 -14.99 8.98
N GLU A 116 -5.73 -15.70 7.89
CA GLU A 116 -4.46 -16.04 7.28
C GLU A 116 -3.76 -14.78 6.77
N GLY A 117 -4.46 -13.89 6.07
CA GLY A 117 -3.91 -12.60 5.65
C GLY A 117 -3.47 -11.71 6.82
N ARG A 118 -4.20 -11.74 7.94
CA ARG A 118 -3.78 -11.05 9.17
C ARG A 118 -2.53 -11.66 9.80
N ALA A 119 -2.37 -12.98 9.74
CA ALA A 119 -1.16 -13.63 10.22
C ALA A 119 0.04 -13.28 9.33
N GLU A 120 -0.17 -13.25 8.01
CA GLU A 120 0.84 -12.85 7.04
C GLU A 120 1.26 -11.39 7.24
N ALA A 121 0.32 -10.46 7.46
CA ALA A 121 0.63 -9.07 7.79
C ALA A 121 1.51 -8.93 9.05
N ARG A 122 1.31 -9.78 10.07
CA ARG A 122 2.17 -9.78 11.26
C ARG A 122 3.57 -10.28 10.93
N ALA A 123 3.67 -11.34 10.13
CA ALA A 123 4.96 -11.89 9.68
C ALA A 123 5.75 -10.88 8.84
N ILE A 124 5.08 -10.15 7.94
CA ILE A 124 5.66 -9.03 7.18
C ILE A 124 6.20 -7.99 8.18
N ARG A 125 5.37 -7.46 9.08
CA ARG A 125 5.80 -6.41 10.02
C ARG A 125 6.96 -6.82 10.93
N GLU A 126 7.00 -8.08 11.39
CA GLU A 126 8.14 -8.62 12.17
C GLU A 126 9.41 -8.78 11.34
N ALA A 127 9.30 -9.22 10.08
CA ALA A 127 10.45 -9.34 9.20
C ALA A 127 11.03 -7.97 8.84
N TYR A 128 10.16 -7.03 8.47
CA TYR A 128 10.56 -5.71 7.99
C TYR A 128 10.95 -4.75 9.11
N SER A 129 10.58 -4.97 10.37
CA SER A 129 11.06 -4.10 11.46
C SER A 129 12.60 -4.09 11.53
N ALA A 130 13.24 -5.23 11.29
CA ALA A 130 14.69 -5.33 11.27
C ALA A 130 15.31 -4.74 9.99
N GLU A 131 14.66 -4.92 8.85
CA GLU A 131 15.13 -4.37 7.56
C GLU A 131 15.03 -2.84 7.52
N VAL A 132 13.97 -2.27 8.09
CA VAL A 132 13.78 -0.82 8.21
C VAL A 132 14.83 -0.21 9.15
N GLU A 133 15.12 -0.85 10.28
CA GLU A 133 16.20 -0.41 11.17
C GLU A 133 17.56 -0.46 10.45
N ALA A 134 17.88 -1.55 9.75
CA ALA A 134 19.12 -1.69 9.00
C ALA A 134 19.24 -0.67 7.86
N LEU A 135 18.15 -0.35 7.17
CA LEU A 135 18.16 0.64 6.11
C LEU A 135 18.39 2.06 6.64
N VAL A 136 17.76 2.42 7.76
CA VAL A 136 17.96 3.73 8.42
C VAL A 136 19.42 3.93 8.84
N GLU A 137 20.07 2.87 9.31
CA GLU A 137 21.51 2.86 9.60
C GLU A 137 22.37 3.05 8.34
N SER A 138 21.95 2.49 7.20
CA SER A 138 22.69 2.62 5.93
C SER A 138 22.67 4.02 5.31
N TYR A 139 21.66 4.84 5.64
CA TYR A 139 21.51 6.23 5.14
C TYR A 139 22.12 7.29 6.08
N ASP A 140 23.19 6.94 6.84
CA ASP A 140 23.86 7.83 7.79
C ASP A 140 24.40 9.16 7.21
N GLU A 141 24.43 9.29 5.87
CA GLU A 141 24.81 10.52 5.16
C GLU A 141 23.62 11.43 4.76
N LYS A 142 22.35 11.01 4.89
CA LYS A 142 21.17 11.84 4.56
C LYS A 142 20.61 12.57 5.79
N SER A 143 19.88 13.68 5.58
CA SER A 143 19.38 14.54 6.65
C SER A 143 18.41 13.81 7.59
N ASP A 144 18.30 14.28 8.84
CA ASP A 144 17.36 13.75 9.83
C ASP A 144 15.90 13.81 9.32
N GLU A 145 15.56 14.78 8.48
CA GLU A 145 14.24 14.94 7.86
C GLU A 145 13.93 13.79 6.87
N PHE A 146 14.89 13.41 6.02
CA PHE A 146 14.77 12.26 5.13
C PHE A 146 14.65 10.95 5.91
N ARG A 147 15.38 10.82 7.02
CA ARG A 147 15.27 9.67 7.92
C ARG A 147 13.88 9.60 8.54
N GLU A 148 13.34 10.70 9.05
CA GLU A 148 12.00 10.73 9.62
C GLU A 148 10.92 10.39 8.60
N GLU A 149 11.06 10.86 7.36
CA GLU A 149 10.14 10.57 6.25
C GLU A 149 10.18 9.10 5.85
N ILE A 150 11.36 8.53 5.60
CA ILE A 150 11.53 7.10 5.30
C ILE A 150 11.05 6.25 6.47
N ILE A 151 11.36 6.62 7.71
CA ILE A 151 10.86 5.91 8.90
C ILE A 151 9.34 6.00 8.98
N SER A 152 8.73 7.13 8.63
CA SER A 152 7.29 7.30 8.64
C SER A 152 6.62 6.42 7.58
N VAL A 153 7.14 6.41 6.36
CA VAL A 153 6.66 5.56 5.25
C VAL A 153 6.87 4.10 5.60
N ALA A 154 8.07 3.72 6.03
CA ALA A 154 8.42 2.36 6.42
C ALA A 154 7.65 1.88 7.66
N LYS A 155 7.28 2.75 8.60
CA LYS A 155 6.39 2.41 9.73
C LYS A 155 4.93 2.30 9.31
N THR A 156 4.51 3.09 8.33
CA THR A 156 3.12 3.12 7.85
C THR A 156 2.84 1.90 6.97
N HIS A 157 3.76 1.61 6.05
CA HIS A 157 3.60 0.54 5.06
C HIS A 157 4.34 -0.74 5.46
N GLY A 158 5.34 -0.67 6.34
CA GLY A 158 6.18 -1.84 6.67
C GLY A 158 7.02 -2.32 5.50
N ILE A 159 7.06 -1.57 4.40
CA ILE A 159 7.52 -2.01 3.09
C ILE A 159 8.11 -0.80 2.39
N LEU A 160 9.27 -0.99 1.79
CA LEU A 160 9.76 -0.10 0.75
C LEU A 160 9.53 -0.82 -0.58
N PRO A 161 8.93 -0.15 -1.58
CA PRO A 161 9.03 -0.56 -2.97
C PRO A 161 10.48 -0.90 -3.25
N SER A 162 10.72 -2.18 -3.48
CA SER A 162 12.07 -2.68 -3.51
C SER A 162 12.59 -2.52 -4.93
N HIS A 163 13.60 -1.67 -5.07
CA HIS A 163 14.86 -2.23 -5.54
C HIS A 163 15.40 -3.22 -4.49
N PHE A 164 14.99 -4.49 -4.62
CA PHE A 164 15.68 -5.69 -4.14
C PHE A 164 15.36 -6.85 -5.08
#